data_AF-A0A6G4P796-F1
#
_entry.id   AF-A0A6G4P796-F1
#
_cell.length_a   1.000
_cell.length_b   1.000
_cell.length_c   1.000
_cell.angle_alpha   90.00
_cell.angle_beta   90.00
_cell.angle_gamma   90.00
#
_symmetry.space_group_name_H-M   'P 1'
#
loop_
_entity.id
_entity.type
_entity.pdbx_description
1 polymer ?
#
loop_
_entity_poly.entity_id
_entity_poly.type
_entity_poly.pdbx_seq_one_letter_code
_entity_poly.pdbx_strand_id
1 'polypeptide(L)' 'MNSQTKKDIPCFRSYLPDALRLRFEDKLTIRAIAQRLGLSHSTIHTLFQRFIASGIAWPLPDSVSLAQLDAILYAN' A
#
# COMPACT_ATOMS: atom_id res chain seq x y z
N MET A 1 6.67 -19.40 -17.49
CA MET A 1 6.25 -18.07 -17.02
C MET A 1 5.53 -18.21 -15.68
N ASN A 2 6.24 -18.64 -14.63
CA ASN A 2 5.59 -18.97 -13.36
C ASN A 2 6.65 -18.93 -12.26
N SER A 3 6.89 -17.74 -11.73
CA SER A 3 7.62 -17.56 -10.47
C SER A 3 6.61 -17.12 -9.44
N GLN A 4 5.88 -18.09 -8.89
CA GLN A 4 5.23 -17.97 -7.60
C GLN A 4 6.32 -17.65 -6.57
N THR A 5 6.54 -16.37 -6.29
CA THR A 5 7.22 -15.94 -5.07
C THR A 5 6.16 -15.41 -4.12
N LYS A 6 5.46 -16.37 -3.51
CA LYS A 6 4.87 -16.25 -2.18
C LYS A 6 6.03 -16.12 -1.18
N LYS A 7 6.88 -15.10 -1.34
CA LYS A 7 7.86 -14.69 -0.34
C LYS A 7 7.11 -13.73 0.54
N ASP A 8 6.78 -14.20 1.74
CA ASP A 8 6.49 -13.35 2.89
C ASP A 8 5.71 -12.11 2.51
N ILE A 9 4.44 -12.24 2.12
CA ILE A 9 3.60 -11.04 1.98
C ILE A 9 3.66 -10.42 3.38
N PRO A 10 4.42 -9.33 3.61
CA PRO A 10 4.41 -8.71 4.91
C PRO A 10 2.94 -8.33 5.07
N CYS A 11 2.34 -8.64 6.21
CA CYS A 11 0.96 -8.28 6.47
C CYS A 11 0.78 -6.83 6.00
N PHE A 12 -0.11 -6.60 5.03
CA PHE A 12 -0.24 -5.34 4.28
C PHE A 12 -0.23 -4.10 5.19
N ARG A 13 -0.77 -4.28 6.39
CA ARG A 13 -0.79 -3.35 7.51
C ARG A 13 0.59 -2.80 7.90
N SER A 14 1.66 -3.58 7.75
CA SER A 14 3.03 -3.20 8.11
C SER A 14 3.66 -2.25 7.11
N TYR A 15 3.44 -2.45 5.80
CA TYR A 15 4.07 -1.62 4.76
C TYR A 15 3.15 -0.53 4.18
N LEU A 16 1.84 -0.60 4.40
CA LEU A 16 0.89 0.44 3.96
C LEU A 16 1.29 1.85 4.45
N PRO A 17 1.52 2.10 5.76
CA PRO A 17 1.80 3.45 6.21
C PRO A 17 3.11 3.98 5.62
N ASP A 18 4.12 3.12 5.49
CA ASP A 18 5.38 3.47 4.85
C ASP A 18 5.21 3.76 3.35
N ALA A 19 4.42 2.95 2.63
CA ALA A 19 4.13 3.19 1.22
C ALA A 19 3.46 4.56 1.00
N LEU A 20 2.47 4.89 1.83
CA LEU A 20 1.77 6.17 1.76
C LEU A 20 2.69 7.34 2.11
N ARG A 21 3.47 7.25 3.20
CA ARG A 21 4.50 8.24 3.57
C ARG A 21 5.47 8.49 2.42
N LEU A 22 6.06 7.43 1.87
CA LEU A 22 7.00 7.53 0.75
C LEU A 22 6.37 8.20 -0.49
N ARG A 23 5.06 8.03 -0.71
CA ARG A 23 4.37 8.63 -1.86
C ARG A 23 3.97 10.08 -1.64
N PHE A 24 3.50 10.43 -0.45
CA PHE A 24 2.94 11.75 -0.15
C PHE A 24 3.96 12.70 0.49
N GLU A 25 4.83 12.21 1.37
CA GLU A 25 5.90 13.00 2.00
C GLU A 25 7.13 13.05 1.09
N ASP A 26 7.73 11.90 0.77
CA ASP A 26 8.94 11.84 -0.08
C ASP A 26 8.65 12.00 -1.59
N LYS A 27 7.38 12.05 -1.99
CA LYS A 27 6.93 12.19 -3.40
C LYS A 27 7.55 11.17 -4.36
N LEU A 28 7.88 9.97 -3.87
CA LEU A 28 8.51 8.93 -4.67
C LEU A 28 7.56 8.33 -5.72
N THR A 29 8.15 7.79 -6.78
CA THR A 29 7.40 7.05 -7.81
C THR A 29 7.01 5.67 -7.29
N ILE A 30 5.94 5.08 -7.86
CA ILE A 30 5.48 3.71 -7.55
C ILE A 30 6.65 2.70 -7.60
N ARG A 31 7.54 2.85 -8.60
CA ARG A 31 8.72 1.98 -8.76
C ARG A 31 9.72 2.15 -7.61
N ALA A 32 10.03 3.38 -7.20
CA ALA A 32 10.95 3.63 -6.09
C ALA A 32 10.38 3.11 -4.76
N ILE A 33 9.08 3.27 -4.54
CA ILE A 33 8.39 2.74 -3.36
C ILE A 33 8.44 1.21 -3.34
N ALA A 34 8.13 0.58 -4.48
CA ALA A 34 8.19 -0.88 -4.63
C ALA A 34 9.59 -1.42 -4.32
N GLN A 35 10.65 -0.78 -4.85
CA GLN A 35 12.03 -1.15 -4.55
C GLN A 35 12.38 -0.98 -3.07
N ARG A 36 11.98 0.14 -2.44
CA ARG A 36 12.23 0.38 -1.01
C ARG A 36 11.55 -0.63 -0.10
N LEU A 37 10.34 -1.04 -0.44
CA LEU A 37 9.56 -2.00 0.35
C LEU A 37 9.84 -3.46 -0.03
N GLY A 38 10.68 -3.72 -1.04
CA GLY A 38 10.91 -5.07 -1.57
C GLY A 38 9.67 -5.70 -2.23
N LEU A 39 8.72 -4.88 -2.68
CA LEU A 39 7.45 -5.30 -3.25
C LEU A 39 7.44 -5.18 -4.77
N SER A 40 6.47 -5.85 -5.41
CA SER A 40 6.27 -5.69 -6.85
C SER A 40 5.61 -4.34 -7.17
N HIS A 41 5.99 -3.76 -8.32
CA HIS A 41 5.37 -2.53 -8.81
C HIS A 41 3.84 -2.65 -8.92
N SER A 42 3.35 -3.79 -9.42
CA SER A 42 1.92 -4.05 -9.56
C SER A 42 1.21 -4.06 -8.20
N THR A 43 1.81 -4.66 -7.16
CA THR A 43 1.25 -4.67 -5.81
C THR A 43 1.05 -3.25 -5.27
N ILE A 44 2.09 -2.41 -5.37
CA ILE A 44 2.01 -1.02 -4.92
C ILE A 44 1.02 -0.23 -5.77
N HIS A 45 1.01 -0.45 -7.09
CA HIS A 45 0.07 0.20 -7.99
C HIS A 45 -1.39 -0.12 -7.64
N THR A 46 -1.73 -1.41 -7.46
CA THR A 46 -3.08 -1.84 -7.05
C THR A 46 -3.45 -1.30 -5.67
N LEU A 47 -2.51 -1.26 -4.72
CA LEU A 47 -2.70 -0.67 -3.40
C LEU A 47 -3.11 0.80 -3.51
N PHE A 48 -2.36 1.60 -4.28
CA PHE A 48 -2.70 3.02 -4.48
C PHE A 48 -4.01 3.22 -5.22
N GLN A 49 -4.30 2.39 -6.24
CA GLN A 49 -5.57 2.44 -6.95
C GLN A 49 -6.75 2.21 -6.01
N ARG A 50 -6.67 1.19 -5.15
CA ARG A 50 -7.71 0.92 -4.14
C ARG A 50 -7.79 2.03 -3.10
N PHE A 51 -6.65 2.57 -2.67
CA PHE A 51 -6.61 3.69 -1.72
C PHE A 51 -7.29 4.94 -2.29
N ILE A 52 -7.01 5.28 -3.55
CA ILE A 52 -7.68 6.40 -4.25
C ILE A 52 -9.17 6.10 -4.42
N ALA A 53 -9.53 4.87 -4.80
CA ALA A 53 -10.93 4.46 -4.93
C ALA A 53 -11.71 4.52 -3.60
N SER A 54 -11.03 4.30 -2.47
CA SER A 54 -11.63 4.45 -1.14
C SER A 54 -11.92 5.91 -0.75
N GLY A 55 -11.35 6.88 -1.47
CA GLY A 55 -11.54 8.31 -1.18
C GLY A 55 -10.87 8.80 0.11
N ILE A 56 -10.02 7.98 0.73
CA ILE A 56 -9.32 8.35 1.96
C ILE A 56 -8.17 9.30 1.61
N ALA A 57 -8.14 10.45 2.29
CA ALA A 57 -7.06 11.41 2.16
C ALA A 57 -5.86 11.02 3.02
N TRP A 58 -4.67 11.39 2.55
CA TRP A 58 -3.44 11.39 3.36
C TRP A 58 -3.19 12.81 3.88
N PRO A 59 -2.74 13.02 5.14
CA PRO A 59 -2.41 12.02 6.16
C PRO A 59 -3.64 11.27 6.69
N LEU A 60 -3.45 10.01 7.07
CA LEU A 60 -4.54 9.21 7.65
C LEU A 60 -5.06 9.91 8.91
N PRO A 61 -6.37 10.23 8.99
CA PRO A 61 -6.94 10.78 10.20
C PRO A 61 -6.84 9.76 11.33
N ASP A 62 -6.71 10.20 12.59
CA ASP A 62 -6.64 9.31 13.77
C ASP A 62 -7.86 8.37 13.86
N SER A 63 -8.98 8.77 13.28
CA SER A 63 -10.20 7.98 13.15
C SER A 63 -10.09 6.77 12.21
N VAL A 64 -9.07 6.73 11.33
CA VAL A 64 -8.86 5.68 10.33
C VAL A 64 -7.64 4.84 10.70
N SER A 65 -7.90 3.71 11.32
CA SER A 65 -6.89 2.72 11.66
C SER A 65 -6.50 1.84 10.46
N LEU A 66 -5.31 1.23 10.53
CA LEU A 66 -4.86 0.24 9.55
C LEU A 66 -5.84 -0.92 9.38
N ALA A 67 -6.54 -1.31 10.44
CA ALA A 67 -7.55 -2.36 10.39
C ALA A 67 -8.80 -1.93 9.60
N GLN A 68 -9.23 -0.67 9.72
CA GLN A 68 -10.33 -0.13 8.91
C GLN A 68 -9.92 0.04 7.46
N LEU A 69 -8.69 0.48 7.16
CA LEU A 69 -8.18 0.52 5.80
C LEU A 69 -8.15 -0.87 5.16
N ASP A 70 -7.66 -1.86 5.89
CA ASP A 70 -7.64 -3.25 5.43
C ASP A 70 -9.07 -3.73 5.12
N ALA A 71 -10.02 -3.45 6.00
CA ALA A 71 -11.43 -3.71 5.74
C ALA A 71 -11.92 -2.97 4.49
N ILE A 72 -11.72 -1.66 4.36
CA ILE A 72 -12.22 -0.88 3.21
C ILE A 72 -11.60 -1.35 1.87
N LEU A 73 -10.32 -1.72 1.87
CA LEU A 73 -9.57 -2.07 0.65
C LEU A 73 -9.70 -3.55 0.24
N TYR A 74 -10.13 -4.41 1.17
CA TYR A 74 -10.27 -5.85 0.97
C TYR A 74 -11.63 -6.43 1.42
N ALA A 75 -12.66 -5.60 1.69
CA ALA A 75 -14.01 -6.02 2.12
C ALA A 75 -14.84 -6.79 1.06
N ASN A 76 -14.22 -7.52 0.14
CA ASN A 76 -14.93 -8.34 -0.84
C ASN A 76 -15.03 -9.79 -0.40
#